data_AF-A0A8J3HYK9-F1
#
_entry.id   AF-A0A8J3HYK9-F1
#
_cell.length_a   1.000
_cell.length_b   1.000
_cell.length_c   1.000
_cell.angle_alpha   90.00
_cell.angle_beta   90.00
_cell.angle_gamma   90.00
#
_symmetry.space_group_name_H-M   'P 1'
#
loop_
_entity.id
_entity.type
_entity.pdbx_description
1 polymer ?
#
loop_
_entity_poly.entity_id
_entity_poly.type
_entity_poly.pdbx_seq_one_letter_code
_entity_poly.pdbx_strand_id
1 'polypeptide(L)' 'MNMDFGQVNQVIDRLPYPVSKSNLVQMVQQSGIAPQMTAVLDRLPDKTYNTPDELKNDLKSLGNLGNIDNLGGFKL' A
#
# COMPACT_ATOMS: atom_id res chain seq x y z
N MET A 1 -7.12 -16.29 -6.19
CA MET A 1 -7.30 -15.14 -7.11
C MET A 1 -6.02 -14.33 -7.07
N ASN A 2 -5.34 -14.18 -8.20
CA ASN A 2 -4.14 -13.36 -8.30
C ASN A 2 -4.53 -11.91 -8.02
N MET A 3 -3.84 -11.28 -7.10
CA MET A 3 -4.02 -9.87 -6.82
C MET A 3 -3.33 -9.09 -7.96
N ASP A 4 -4.12 -8.63 -8.93
CA ASP A 4 -3.59 -7.79 -10.01
C ASP A 4 -3.20 -6.42 -9.45
N PHE A 5 -1.91 -6.24 -9.19
CA PHE A 5 -1.32 -4.93 -8.82
C PHE A 5 -1.71 -3.81 -9.81
N GLY A 6 -2.03 -4.16 -11.05
CA GLY A 6 -2.57 -3.23 -12.04
C GLY A 6 -3.93 -2.64 -11.64
N GLN A 7 -4.85 -3.44 -11.08
CA GLN A 7 -6.15 -2.95 -10.62
C GLN A 7 -6.00 -2.03 -9.41
N VAL A 8 -5.05 -2.33 -8.52
CA VAL A 8 -4.74 -1.50 -7.35
C VAL A 8 -4.24 -0.12 -7.78
N ASN A 9 -3.32 -0.07 -8.74
CA ASN A 9 -2.82 1.21 -9.27
C ASN A 9 -3.94 2.06 -9.88
N GLN A 10 -4.87 1.44 -10.62
CA GLN A 10 -6.00 2.15 -11.21
C GLN A 10 -6.97 2.69 -10.15
N VAL A 11 -7.19 1.95 -9.06
CA VAL A 11 -7.99 2.41 -7.93
C VAL A 11 -7.30 3.59 -7.27
N ILE A 12 -6.01 3.45 -6.96
CA ILE A 12 -5.19 4.50 -6.33
C ILE A 12 -5.21 5.80 -7.16
N ASP A 13 -5.02 5.71 -8.48
CA ASP A 13 -5.03 6.88 -9.37
C ASP A 13 -6.38 7.59 -9.47
N ARG A 14 -7.47 6.91 -9.10
CA ARG A 14 -8.84 7.46 -9.11
C ARG A 14 -9.31 7.93 -7.74
N LEU A 15 -8.50 7.79 -6.70
CA LEU A 15 -8.88 8.24 -5.36
C LEU A 15 -8.95 9.76 -5.28
N PRO A 16 -9.92 10.32 -4.55
CA PRO A 16 -9.94 11.74 -4.26
C PRO A 16 -8.83 12.07 -3.26
N TYR A 17 -7.75 12.66 -3.75
CA TYR A 17 -6.68 13.20 -2.92
C TYR A 17 -7.08 14.57 -2.34
N PRO A 18 -6.71 14.87 -1.08
CA PRO A 18 -5.91 14.05 -0.17
C PRO A 18 -6.70 12.90 0.50
N VAL A 19 -6.05 11.75 0.69
CA VAL A 19 -6.64 10.55 1.29
C VAL A 19 -5.82 10.07 2.49
N SER A 20 -6.49 9.75 3.60
CA SER A 20 -5.86 9.21 4.80
C SER A 20 -5.73 7.69 4.75
N LYS A 21 -4.74 7.13 5.45
CA LYS A 21 -4.60 5.68 5.67
C LYS A 21 -5.92 5.02 6.09
N SER A 22 -6.61 5.60 7.07
CA SER A 22 -7.87 5.07 7.59
C SER A 22 -8.96 4.96 6.51
N ASN A 23 -9.06 5.98 5.64
CA ASN A 23 -10.01 5.96 4.53
C ASN A 23 -9.64 4.90 3.49
N LEU A 24 -8.34 4.75 3.18
CA LEU A 24 -7.86 3.69 2.28
C LEU A 24 -8.20 2.30 2.81
N VAL A 25 -7.92 2.05 4.09
CA VAL A 25 -8.21 0.77 4.75
C VAL A 25 -9.70 0.49 4.71
N GLN A 26 -10.56 1.47 5.00
CA GLN A 26 -12.01 1.31 4.91
C GLN A 26 -12.49 1.03 3.47
N MET A 27 -11.98 1.75 2.48
CA MET A 27 -12.32 1.53 1.07
C MET A 27 -11.93 0.13 0.59
N VAL A 28 -10.75 -0.35 1.00
CA VAL A 28 -10.23 -1.67 0.61
C VAL A 28 -10.98 -2.80 1.33
N GLN A 29 -11.31 -2.61 2.61
CA GLN A 29 -12.19 -3.51 3.36
C GLN A 29 -13.59 -3.59 2.74
N GLN A 30 -14.17 -2.47 2.32
CA GLN A 30 -15.48 -2.41 1.66
C GLN A 30 -15.46 -3.01 0.25
N SER A 31 -14.34 -2.88 -0.46
CA SER A 31 -14.18 -3.39 -1.83
C SER A 31 -14.00 -4.91 -1.90
N GLY A 32 -13.95 -5.61 -0.76
CA GLY A 32 -13.71 -7.06 -0.70
C GLY A 32 -12.31 -7.44 -1.21
N ILE A 33 -11.39 -6.48 -1.26
CA ILE A 33 -10.02 -6.70 -1.69
C ILE A 33 -9.33 -7.60 -0.66
N ALA A 34 -8.48 -8.49 -1.18
CA ALA A 34 -7.90 -9.59 -0.44
C ALA A 34 -7.24 -9.14 0.89
N PRO A 35 -7.41 -9.91 1.97
CA PRO A 35 -7.01 -9.54 3.34
C PRO A 35 -5.54 -9.17 3.49
N GLN A 36 -4.67 -9.72 2.62
CA GLN A 36 -3.26 -9.35 2.58
C GLN A 36 -3.02 -7.88 2.18
N MET A 37 -3.91 -7.27 1.39
CA MET A 37 -3.81 -5.85 1.03
C MET A 37 -4.15 -4.97 2.23
N THR A 38 -5.18 -5.34 2.99
CA THR A 38 -5.53 -4.69 4.26
C THR A 38 -4.36 -4.74 5.23
N ALA A 39 -3.68 -5.88 5.34
CA ALA A 39 -2.49 -6.01 6.20
C ALA A 39 -1.31 -5.12 5.73
N VAL A 40 -1.13 -4.95 4.42
CA VAL A 40 -0.12 -4.03 3.87
C VAL A 40 -0.50 -2.57 4.14
N LEU A 41 -1.75 -2.19 3.89
CA LEU A 41 -2.25 -0.85 4.16
C LEU A 41 -2.22 -0.50 5.66
N ASP A 42 -2.47 -1.48 6.52
CA ASP A 42 -2.39 -1.33 7.97
C ASP A 42 -0.95 -1.06 8.45
N ARG A 43 0.05 -1.54 7.71
CA ARG A 43 1.47 -1.23 7.96
C ARG A 43 1.92 0.11 7.40
N LEU A 44 1.10 0.79 6.60
CA LEU A 44 1.43 2.13 6.12
C LEU A 44 1.55 3.12 7.29
N PRO A 45 2.41 4.14 7.17
CA PRO A 45 2.43 5.23 8.11
C PRO A 45 1.06 5.89 8.15
N ASP A 46 0.61 6.23 9.36
CA ASP A 46 -0.65 6.93 9.58
C ASP A 46 -0.48 8.41 9.21
N LYS A 47 -0.53 8.66 7.91
CA LYS A 47 -0.42 9.99 7.30
C LYS A 47 -1.49 10.17 6.23
N THR A 48 -1.67 11.42 5.86
CA THR A 48 -2.49 11.80 4.72
C THR A 48 -1.61 11.84 3.48
N TYR A 49 -1.99 11.05 2.48
CA TYR A 49 -1.35 11.04 1.17
C TYR A 49 -2.00 12.14 0.34
N ASN A 50 -1.18 13.06 -0.17
CA ASN A 50 -1.66 14.16 -1.01
C ASN A 50 -1.61 13.79 -2.49
N THR A 51 -0.82 12.77 -2.83
CA THR A 51 -0.64 12.31 -4.21
C THR A 51 -0.65 10.79 -4.30
N PRO A 52 -1.04 10.22 -5.46
CA PRO A 52 -0.96 8.79 -5.70
C PRO A 52 0.47 8.26 -5.68
N ASP A 53 1.45 9.07 -6.07
CA ASP A 53 2.87 8.69 -6.04
C ASP A 53 3.38 8.44 -4.62
N GLU A 54 3.01 9.27 -3.63
CA GLU A 54 3.37 9.05 -2.22
C GLU A 54 2.84 7.70 -1.71
N LEU A 55 1.58 7.38 -2.03
CA LEU A 55 0.96 6.14 -1.60
C LEU A 55 1.60 4.93 -2.29
N LYS A 56 1.83 5.01 -3.60
CA LYS A 56 2.50 3.95 -4.38
C LYS A 56 3.92 3.70 -3.88
N ASN A 57 4.65 4.75 -3.52
CA ASN A 57 6.01 4.62 -3.00
C ASN A 57 6.05 3.88 -1.66
N ASP A 58 5.15 4.22 -0.74
CA ASP A 58 5.08 3.55 0.57
C ASP A 58 4.56 2.11 0.44
N LEU A 59 3.60 1.86 -0.45
CA LEU A 59 3.13 0.50 -0.78
C LEU A 59 4.23 -0.36 -1.41
N LYS A 60 5.02 0.19 -2.35
CA LYS A 60 6.19 -0.49 -2.91
C LYS A 60 7.22 -0.78 -1.82
N SER A 61 7.50 0.19 -0.96
CA SER A 61 8.44 0.04 0.16
C SER A 61 8.02 -1.11 1.07
N LEU A 62 6.73 -1.21 1.41
CA LEU A 62 6.16 -2.30 2.22
C LEU A 62 6.11 -3.66 1.51
N GLY A 63 5.74 -3.69 0.23
CA GLY A 63 5.79 -4.91 -0.58
C GLY A 63 7.22 -5.43 -0.74
N ASN A 64 8.20 -4.52 -0.82
CA ASN A 64 9.62 -4.86 -0.89
C ASN A 64 10.22 -5.19 0.49
N LEU A 65 9.64 -4.70 1.59
CA LEU A 65 9.99 -5.07 2.98
C LEU A 65 9.75 -6.56 3.27
N GLY A 66 8.86 -7.24 2.53
CA GLY A 66 8.76 -8.70 2.57
C GLY A 66 10.01 -9.44 2.04
N ASN A 67 10.89 -8.73 1.31
CA ASN A 67 12.17 -9.24 0.80
C ASN A 67 13.38 -8.74 1.61
N ILE A 68 13.18 -7.96 2.68
CA ILE A 68 14.28 -7.37 3.48
C ILE A 68 14.82 -8.35 4.54
N ASP A 69 14.22 -9.54 4.71
CA ASP A 69 14.88 -10.65 5.42
C ASP A 69 16.20 -11.07 4.74
N ASN A 70 16.48 -10.59 3.52
CA ASN A 70 17.76 -10.74 2.82
C ASN A 70 18.52 -9.41 2.59
N LEU A 71 18.53 -8.51 3.58
CA LEU A 71 19.51 -7.40 3.64
C LEU A 71 20.36 -7.47 4.92
N GLY A 72 20.80 -8.69 5.28
CA GLY A 72 21.98 -8.93 6.13
C GLY A 72 23.30 -8.52 5.47
N GLY A 73 23.31 -7.39 4.76
CA GLY A 73 24.41 -6.91 3.93
C GLY A 73 24.92 -5.53 4.33
N PHE A 74 24.76 -5.11 5.59
CA PHE A 74 25.59 -4.04 6.14
C PHE A 74 26.97 -4.62 6.45
N LYS A 75 27.84 -4.66 5.43
CA LYS A 75 29.28 -4.78 5.64
C LYS A 75 29.82 -3.38 5.95
N LEU A 76 30.31 -3.23 7.18
CA LEU A 76 31.20 -2.15 7.61
C LEU A 76 32.48 -2.15 6.76
#